data_AF-A0A060HDE8-F1
#
_entry.id   AF-A0A060HDE8-F1
#
_cell.length_a   1.000
_cell.length_b   1.000
_cell.length_c   1.000
_cell.angle_alpha   90.00
_cell.angle_beta   90.00
_cell.angle_gamma   90.00
#
_symmetry.space_group_name_H-M   'P 1'
#
loop_
_entity.id
_entity.type
_entity.pdbx_description
1 polymer ?
#
loop_
_entity_poly.entity_id
_entity_poly.type
_entity_poly.pdbx_seq_one_letter_code
_entity_poly.pdbx_strand_id
1 'polypeptide(L)'
;MTSSIIKKTAEYKAKEAARVIEQAPLFCWNGIKDATGKKLQPAYYSEGAVTDSEKAIFIHATGGISFSPQVLNCFKPLETSYLIGGYSRCDRIHVHPFHPLYSQVKAAAKASIVKEEEIFAARRAKREKLAA
;
A
#
# COMPACT_ATOMS: atom_id res chain seq x y z
N MET A 1 -0.72 -10.81 32.49
CA MET A 1 -1.45 -11.06 31.23
C MET A 1 -0.73 -10.54 29.97
N THR A 2 0.36 -9.79 30.09
CA THR A 2 1.16 -9.21 28.98
C THR A 2 1.90 -10.22 28.10
N SER A 3 2.30 -11.38 28.65
CA SER A 3 3.07 -12.41 27.94
C SER A 3 2.33 -13.05 26.74
N SER A 4 0.99 -13.14 26.79
CA SER A 4 0.19 -13.76 25.72
C SER A 4 0.04 -12.85 24.50
N ILE A 5 -0.08 -11.53 24.70
CA ILE A 5 -0.24 -10.54 23.62
C ILE A 5 1.07 -10.36 22.84
N ILE A 6 2.21 -10.36 23.55
CA ILE A 6 3.55 -10.22 22.94
C ILE A 6 3.87 -11.46 22.08
N LYS A 7 3.54 -12.66 22.55
CA LYS A 7 3.72 -13.90 21.76
C LYS A 7 2.88 -13.91 20.48
N LYS A 8 1.59 -13.57 20.56
CA LYS A 8 0.71 -13.47 19.38
C LYS A 8 1.22 -12.47 18.35
N THR A 9 1.77 -11.34 18.82
CA THR A 9 2.39 -10.33 17.95
C THR A 9 3.62 -10.88 17.21
N ALA A 10 4.52 -11.55 17.91
CA ALA A 10 5.74 -12.10 17.30
C ALA A 10 5.41 -13.21 16.29
N GLU A 11 4.46 -14.09 16.62
CA GLU A 11 3.98 -15.14 15.72
C GLU A 11 3.33 -14.56 14.45
N TYR A 12 2.50 -13.52 14.59
CA TYR A 12 1.91 -12.83 13.44
C TYR A 12 2.98 -12.26 12.51
N LYS A 13 3.97 -11.54 13.05
CA LYS A 13 5.06 -10.95 12.26
C LYS A 13 5.84 -12.01 11.48
N ALA A 14 6.16 -13.14 12.12
CA ALA A 14 6.87 -14.24 11.49
C ALA A 14 6.04 -14.89 10.37
N LYS A 15 4.74 -15.12 10.60
CA LYS A 15 3.82 -15.68 9.58
C LYS A 15 3.64 -14.73 8.40
N GLU A 16 3.47 -13.43 8.64
CA GLU A 16 3.31 -12.43 7.58
C GLU A 16 4.58 -12.31 6.74
N ALA A 17 5.76 -12.29 7.37
CA ALA A 17 7.04 -12.25 6.66
C ALA A 17 7.31 -13.52 5.84
N ALA A 18 6.84 -14.68 6.28
CA ALA A 18 6.97 -15.96 5.58
C ALA A 18 5.90 -16.18 4.50
N ARG A 19 4.98 -15.23 4.30
CA ARG A 19 3.89 -15.37 3.34
C ARG A 19 4.44 -15.52 1.91
N VAL A 20 3.98 -16.56 1.22
CA VAL A 20 4.29 -16.75 -0.21
C VAL A 20 3.27 -16.00 -1.04
N ILE A 21 3.74 -15.16 -1.96
CA ILE A 21 2.90 -14.42 -2.91
C ILE A 21 3.19 -14.94 -4.32
N GLU A 22 2.33 -15.81 -4.83
CA GLU A 22 2.50 -16.45 -6.16
C GLU A 22 2.21 -15.49 -7.32
N GLN A 23 1.22 -14.61 -7.16
CA GLN A 23 0.74 -13.70 -8.21
C GLN A 23 0.99 -12.24 -7.80
N ALA A 24 2.26 -11.92 -7.55
CA ALA A 24 2.64 -10.59 -7.07
C ALA A 24 2.24 -9.50 -8.08
N PRO A 25 1.51 -8.46 -7.65
CA PRO A 25 1.15 -7.35 -8.52
C PRO A 25 2.35 -6.43 -8.76
N LEU A 26 2.31 -5.69 -9.87
CA LEU A 26 3.30 -4.66 -10.18
C LEU A 26 2.83 -3.30 -9.64
N PHE A 27 3.64 -2.70 -8.76
CA PHE A 27 3.37 -1.38 -8.19
C PHE A 27 3.96 -0.28 -9.06
N CYS A 28 3.11 0.66 -9.47
CA CYS A 28 3.47 1.86 -10.22
C CYS A 28 3.23 3.10 -9.36
N TRP A 29 3.86 4.23 -9.69
CA TRP A 29 3.70 5.50 -8.95
C TRP A 29 2.24 6.00 -8.87
N ASN A 30 1.38 5.60 -9.82
CA ASN A 30 -0.02 6.01 -9.95
C ASN A 30 -1.04 4.87 -9.82
N GLY A 31 -0.61 3.68 -9.41
CA GLY A 31 -1.53 2.55 -9.31
C GLY A 31 -0.86 1.20 -9.29
N ILE A 32 -1.67 0.17 -9.45
CA ILE A 32 -1.27 -1.23 -9.36
C ILE A 32 -1.70 -1.95 -10.62
N LYS A 33 -0.83 -2.78 -11.19
CA LYS A 33 -1.24 -3.79 -12.17
C LYS A 33 -1.28 -5.13 -11.47
N ASP A 34 -2.38 -5.86 -11.64
CA ASP A 34 -2.44 -7.25 -11.18
C ASP A 34 -1.43 -8.14 -11.92
N ALA A 35 -1.35 -9.42 -11.56
CA ALA A 35 -0.43 -10.37 -12.16
C ALA A 35 -0.65 -10.59 -13.68
N THR A 36 -1.82 -10.24 -14.22
CA THR A 36 -2.03 -10.27 -15.68
C THR A 36 -1.33 -9.10 -16.38
N GLY A 37 -1.03 -8.02 -15.65
CA GLY A 37 -0.35 -6.83 -16.16
C GLY A 37 -1.19 -5.97 -17.12
N LYS A 38 -2.44 -6.38 -17.42
CA LYS A 38 -3.22 -5.82 -18.53
C LYS A 38 -3.82 -4.44 -18.24
N LYS A 39 -4.30 -4.22 -17.01
CA LYS A 39 -4.99 -2.99 -16.63
C LYS A 39 -4.37 -2.36 -15.38
N LEU A 40 -4.05 -1.07 -15.48
CA LEU A 40 -3.67 -0.28 -14.32
C LEU A 40 -4.94 0.01 -13.49
N GLN A 41 -4.89 -0.36 -12.22
CA GLN A 41 -5.88 -0.06 -11.20
C GLN A 41 -5.39 1.19 -10.47
N PRO A 42 -6.01 2.37 -10.70
CA PRO A 42 -5.54 3.64 -10.16
C PRO A 42 -5.49 3.62 -8.64
N ALA A 43 -4.38 4.10 -8.08
CA ALA A 43 -4.21 4.19 -6.63
C ALA A 43 -3.29 5.34 -6.22
N TYR A 44 -3.45 5.81 -4.99
CA TYR A 44 -2.47 6.65 -4.30
C TYR A 44 -1.94 5.95 -3.05
N TYR A 45 -0.75 6.34 -2.63
CA TYR A 45 -0.04 5.76 -1.50
C TYR A 45 0.10 6.79 -0.38
N SER A 46 -0.05 6.37 0.87
CA SER A 46 0.22 7.21 2.03
C SER A 46 0.88 6.40 3.14
N GLU A 47 1.82 6.99 3.87
CA GLU A 47 2.34 6.38 5.10
C GLU A 47 1.40 6.70 6.27
N GLY A 48 1.30 5.78 7.23
CA GLY A 48 0.61 6.03 8.49
C GLY A 48 1.04 5.07 9.60
N ALA A 49 0.80 5.46 10.84
CA ALA A 49 1.15 4.66 12.00
C ALA A 49 0.18 3.48 12.17
N VAL A 50 0.73 2.29 12.42
CA VAL A 50 -0.01 1.10 12.89
C VAL A 50 0.02 1.04 14.41
N THR A 51 1.18 1.36 14.98
CA THR A 51 1.45 1.52 16.40
C THR A 51 2.42 2.68 16.56
N ASP A 52 2.72 3.07 17.81
CA ASP A 52 3.66 4.17 18.10
C ASP A 52 5.07 3.94 17.50
N SER A 53 5.45 2.69 17.23
CA SER A 53 6.76 2.32 16.70
C SER A 53 6.76 1.78 15.27
N GLU A 54 5.58 1.50 14.69
CA GLU A 54 5.46 0.84 13.39
C GLU A 54 4.70 1.71 12.38
N LYS A 55 5.36 2.00 11.26
CA LYS A 55 4.76 2.68 10.12
C LYS A 55 4.39 1.66 9.04
N ALA A 56 3.18 1.76 8.54
CA ALA A 56 2.69 1.03 7.38
C ALA A 56 2.48 1.96 6.19
N ILE A 57 2.26 1.34 5.04
CA ILE A 57 1.82 2.02 3.85
C ILE A 57 0.38 1.64 3.58
N PHE A 58 -0.45 2.64 3.35
CA PHE A 58 -1.82 2.50 2.90
C PHE A 58 -1.85 2.72 1.39
N ILE A 59 -2.54 1.82 0.70
CA ILE A 59 -2.83 1.93 -0.73
C ILE A 59 -4.33 2.20 -0.83
N HIS A 60 -4.69 3.28 -1.51
CA HIS A 60 -6.07 3.70 -1.66
C HIS A 60 -6.42 3.69 -3.14
N ALA A 61 -7.47 2.95 -3.49
CA ALA A 61 -8.00 2.98 -4.83
C ALA A 61 -8.59 4.37 -5.15
N THR A 62 -8.44 4.82 -6.38
CA THR A 62 -8.98 6.11 -6.84
C THR A 62 -10.05 5.91 -7.90
N GLY A 63 -10.90 6.92 -8.07
CA GLY A 63 -11.94 6.91 -9.10
C GLY A 63 -13.14 5.99 -8.81
N GLY A 64 -13.37 5.62 -7.54
CA GLY A 64 -14.53 4.80 -7.13
C GLY A 64 -14.47 3.35 -7.58
N ILE A 65 -13.30 2.86 -8.00
CA ILE A 65 -13.10 1.49 -8.50
C ILE A 65 -12.35 0.69 -7.45
N SER A 66 -12.91 -0.43 -7.01
CA SER A 66 -12.23 -1.37 -6.12
C SER A 66 -11.06 -2.09 -6.80
N PHE A 67 -10.10 -2.55 -6.01
CA PHE A 67 -9.03 -3.42 -6.51
C PHE A 67 -9.59 -4.76 -6.99
N SER A 68 -8.92 -5.32 -7.99
CA SER A 68 -9.19 -6.67 -8.48
C SER A 68 -9.05 -7.72 -7.37
N PRO A 69 -9.79 -8.84 -7.44
CA PRO A 69 -9.62 -9.94 -6.50
C PRO A 69 -8.18 -10.47 -6.41
N GLN A 70 -7.41 -10.42 -7.51
CA GLN A 70 -6.01 -10.83 -7.53
C GLN A 70 -5.12 -9.95 -6.64
N VAL A 71 -5.26 -8.63 -6.77
CA VAL A 71 -4.55 -7.68 -5.89
C VAL A 71 -4.99 -7.88 -4.44
N LEU A 72 -6.30 -7.94 -4.18
CA LEU A 72 -6.83 -8.11 -2.82
C LEU A 72 -6.35 -9.41 -2.16
N ASN A 73 -6.29 -10.52 -2.90
CA ASN A 73 -5.81 -11.81 -2.39
C ASN A 73 -4.35 -11.76 -1.89
N CYS A 74 -3.52 -10.91 -2.48
CA CYS A 74 -2.13 -10.72 -2.06
C CYS A 74 -2.02 -10.07 -0.68
N PHE A 75 -3.06 -9.36 -0.22
CA PHE A 75 -3.06 -8.59 1.03
C PHE A 75 -4.16 -9.00 2.00
N LYS A 76 -4.83 -10.13 1.75
CA LYS A 76 -5.80 -10.68 2.71
C LYS A 76 -5.15 -10.84 4.09
N PRO A 77 -5.78 -10.39 5.18
CA PRO A 77 -5.22 -10.52 6.52
C PRO A 77 -5.08 -11.99 6.92
N LEU A 78 -3.96 -12.35 7.55
CA LEU A 78 -3.73 -13.72 8.05
C LEU A 78 -4.59 -14.05 9.27
N GLU A 79 -4.82 -13.07 10.15
CA GLU A 79 -5.72 -13.19 11.31
C GLU A 79 -6.46 -11.85 11.50
N THR A 80 -7.78 -11.90 11.67
CA THR A 80 -8.65 -10.71 11.80
C THR A 80 -8.53 -10.01 13.16
N SER A 81 -8.01 -10.70 14.18
CA SER A 81 -7.94 -10.21 15.56
C SER A 81 -6.82 -9.19 15.82
N TYR A 82 -5.78 -9.16 14.96
CA TYR A 82 -4.71 -8.17 15.05
C TYR A 82 -5.12 -6.81 14.43
N LEU A 83 -6.21 -6.80 13.66
CA LEU A 83 -6.61 -5.70 12.78
C LEU A 83 -8.01 -5.16 13.07
N ILE A 84 -8.43 -5.17 14.35
CA ILE A 84 -9.72 -4.61 14.77
C ILE A 84 -9.87 -3.12 14.37
N GLY A 85 -8.78 -2.41 14.05
CA GLY A 85 -8.81 -1.02 13.56
C GLY A 85 -8.40 -0.76 12.10
N GLY A 86 -8.03 -1.78 11.30
CA GLY A 86 -7.25 -1.57 10.07
C GLY A 86 -7.88 -2.15 8.82
N TYR A 87 -8.92 -1.50 8.31
CA TYR A 87 -9.69 -1.84 7.12
C TYR A 87 -8.86 -2.26 5.89
N SER A 88 -8.83 -3.56 5.58
CA SER A 88 -8.82 -4.00 4.18
C SER A 88 -10.26 -3.89 3.66
N ARG A 89 -10.64 -2.72 3.13
CA ARG A 89 -11.87 -2.56 2.35
C ARG A 89 -11.53 -2.73 0.87
N CYS A 90 -12.52 -3.00 0.01
CA CYS A 90 -12.30 -3.23 -1.41
C CYS A 90 -11.51 -2.11 -2.12
N ASP A 91 -11.48 -0.92 -1.51
CA ASP A 91 -10.83 0.31 -1.94
C ASP A 91 -9.58 0.70 -1.12
N ARG A 92 -9.24 -0.01 -0.03
CA ARG A 92 -8.11 0.33 0.84
C ARG A 92 -7.36 -0.89 1.31
N ILE A 93 -6.05 -0.90 1.07
CA ILE A 93 -5.13 -1.97 1.48
C ILE A 93 -4.15 -1.42 2.51
N HIS A 94 -3.95 -2.18 3.57
CA HIS A 94 -2.97 -1.91 4.61
C HIS A 94 -1.75 -2.82 4.44
N VAL A 95 -0.57 -2.24 4.27
CA VAL A 95 0.68 -2.99 4.04
C VAL A 95 1.61 -2.80 5.23
N HIS A 96 1.72 -3.85 6.05
CA HIS A 96 2.64 -3.89 7.18
C HIS A 96 4.11 -3.90 6.71
N PRO A 97 5.04 -3.37 7.52
CA PRO A 97 6.48 -3.38 7.22
C PRO A 97 7.07 -4.79 7.07
N PHE A 98 6.40 -5.80 7.64
CA PHE A 98 6.80 -7.20 7.57
C PHE A 98 6.24 -7.92 6.34
N HIS A 99 5.35 -7.29 5.57
CA HIS A 99 4.78 -7.91 4.38
C HIS A 99 5.85 -8.10 3.29
N PRO A 100 5.91 -9.25 2.59
CA PRO A 100 6.94 -9.51 1.56
C PRO A 100 7.00 -8.46 0.45
N LEU A 101 5.84 -7.88 0.10
CA LEU A 101 5.72 -6.82 -0.92
C LEU A 101 6.01 -5.40 -0.38
N TYR A 102 6.27 -5.22 0.91
CA TYR A 102 6.38 -3.89 1.52
C TYR A 102 7.44 -3.01 0.85
N SER A 103 8.63 -3.55 0.55
CA SER A 103 9.70 -2.79 -0.12
C SER A 103 9.29 -2.29 -1.51
N GLN A 104 8.51 -3.08 -2.25
CA GLN A 104 8.03 -2.70 -3.58
C GLN A 104 6.97 -1.61 -3.50
N VAL A 105 6.03 -1.75 -2.54
CA VAL A 105 5.01 -0.73 -2.26
C VAL A 105 5.67 0.58 -1.81
N LYS A 106 6.71 0.51 -0.97
CA LYS A 106 7.48 1.68 -0.51
C LYS A 106 8.20 2.39 -1.66
N ALA A 107 8.76 1.63 -2.59
CA ALA A 107 9.37 2.21 -3.79
C ALA A 107 8.34 2.96 -4.64
N ALA A 108 7.15 2.37 -4.85
CA ALA A 108 6.07 3.03 -5.57
C ALA A 108 5.53 4.28 -4.86
N ALA A 109 5.40 4.24 -3.53
CA ALA A 109 4.99 5.40 -2.73
C ALA A 109 5.98 6.57 -2.86
N LYS A 110 7.29 6.28 -2.76
CA LYS A 110 8.33 7.29 -2.99
C LYS A 110 8.30 7.86 -4.41
N ALA A 111 8.13 7.00 -5.41
CA ALA A 111 8.00 7.43 -6.80
C ALA A 111 6.76 8.30 -7.03
N SER A 112 5.67 8.05 -6.29
CA SER A 112 4.45 8.86 -6.32
C SER A 112 4.73 10.30 -5.90
N ILE A 113 5.43 10.49 -4.77
CA ILE A 113 5.81 11.81 -4.25
C ILE A 113 6.67 12.58 -5.26
N VAL A 114 7.72 11.95 -5.78
CA VAL A 114 8.61 12.58 -6.77
C VAL A 114 7.82 13.01 -8.01
N LYS A 115 6.91 12.16 -8.50
CA LYS A 115 6.09 12.50 -9.66
C LYS A 115 5.10 13.62 -9.38
N GLU A 116 4.56 13.66 -8.17
CA GLU A 116 3.65 14.72 -7.75
C GLU A 116 4.36 16.09 -7.72
N GLU A 117 5.56 16.14 -7.16
CA GLU A 117 6.41 17.34 -7.14
C GLU A 117 6.74 17.83 -8.56
N GLU A 118 7.11 16.91 -9.47
CA GLU A 118 7.36 17.23 -10.88
C GLU A 118 6.10 17.82 -11.56
N ILE A 119 4.93 17.25 -11.31
CA ILE A 119 3.65 17.73 -11.85
C ILE A 119 3.34 19.13 -11.32
N PHE A 120 3.53 19.37 -10.03
CA PHE A 120 3.32 20.69 -9.44
C PHE A 120 4.29 21.73 -9.99
N ALA A 121 5.58 21.40 -10.12
CA ALA A 121 6.58 22.28 -10.72
C ALA A 121 6.23 22.64 -12.17
N ALA A 122 5.85 21.65 -12.99
CA ALA A 122 5.44 21.87 -14.37
C ALA A 122 4.18 22.75 -14.47
N ARG A 123 3.19 22.53 -13.60
CA ARG A 123 1.98 23.36 -13.52
C ARG A 123 2.30 24.80 -13.14
N ARG A 124 3.21 25.00 -12.18
CA ARG A 124 3.66 26.33 -11.77
C ARG A 124 4.35 27.06 -12.91
N ALA A 125 5.32 26.42 -13.57
CA ALA A 125 6.03 27.00 -14.71
C ALA A 125 5.07 27.37 -15.87
N LYS A 126 4.05 26.53 -16.12
CA LYS A 126 3.02 26.84 -17.12
C LYS A 126 2.18 28.07 -16.74
N ARG A 127 1.80 28.22 -15.47
CA ARG A 127 1.05 29.39 -14.98
C ARG A 127 1.87 30.67 -15.07
N GLU A 128 3.15 30.61 -14.73
CA GLU A 128 4.07 31.75 -14.85
C GLU A 128 4.23 32.19 -16.32
N LYS A 129 4.35 31.24 -17.26
CA LYS A 129 4.38 31.54 -18.71
C LYS A 129 3.08 32.11 -19.27
N LEU A 130 1.93 31.78 -18.70
CA LEU A 130 0.62 32.31 -19.14
C LEU A 130 0.32 33.70 -18.54
N ALA A 131 1.04 34.08 -17.50
CA ALA A 131 0.89 35.37 -16.82
C ALA A 131 1.92 36.42 -17.27
N ALA A 132 2.85 36.05 -18.16
CA ALA A 132 3.84 36.90 -18.80
C ALA A 132 3.42 37.22 -20.24
#